data_AF-A0A3A0BMN3-F1
#
_entry.id   AF-A0A3A0BMN3-F1
#
_cell.length_a   1.000
_cell.length_b   1.000
_cell.length_c   1.000
_cell.angle_alpha   90.00
_cell.angle_beta   90.00
_cell.angle_gamma   90.00
#
_symmetry.space_group_name_H-M   'P 1'
#
loop_
_entity.id
_entity.type
_entity.pdbx_description
1 polymer ?
#
loop_
_entity_poly.entity_id
_entity_poly.type
_entity_poly.pdbx_seq_one_letter_code
_entity_poly.pdbx_strand_id
1 'polypeptide(L)'
;MTNRRFLLSLSVLALTVLSCRFTASASTPAPDSADADSSAPAPDSADADSSASASYDWSALDAALESFVPTKVNGLTFLLAKDGQILYENALGNQTMDSFLPIASCSKMPSAAAILTLAQDDLLDLDEPIGTYLQGHAWMAAPPA
;
A
#
# COMPACT_ATOMS: atom_id res chain seq x y z
N MET A 1 -21.66 54.31 8.88
CA MET A 1 -20.63 53.72 8.01
C MET A 1 -19.87 52.68 8.83
N THR A 2 -20.49 51.62 9.34
CA THR A 2 -21.06 50.43 8.67
C THR A 2 -19.97 49.42 8.26
N ASN A 3 -19.97 48.32 9.03
CA ASN A 3 -19.13 47.14 8.97
C ASN A 3 -18.85 46.60 7.56
N ARG A 4 -17.58 46.45 7.19
CA ARG A 4 -17.09 45.78 5.97
C ARG A 4 -16.48 44.39 6.24
N ARG A 5 -16.93 43.73 7.30
CA ARG A 5 -16.47 42.38 7.69
C ARG A 5 -17.64 41.39 7.64
N PHE A 6 -18.22 41.12 6.48
CA PHE A 6 -19.26 40.07 6.37
C PHE A 6 -19.58 39.54 4.95
N LEU A 7 -18.66 39.58 3.98
CA LEU A 7 -19.01 39.17 2.59
C LEU A 7 -17.98 38.28 1.87
N LEU A 8 -17.22 37.45 2.59
CA LEU A 8 -16.35 36.43 1.96
C LEU A 8 -16.48 35.06 2.67
N SER A 9 -17.68 34.72 3.14
CA SER A 9 -17.96 33.52 3.96
C SER A 9 -18.88 32.49 3.29
N LEU A 10 -19.02 32.45 1.96
CA LEU A 10 -20.04 31.56 1.35
C LEU A 10 -19.69 30.96 -0.03
N SER A 11 -18.45 30.53 -0.28
CA SER A 11 -18.12 29.91 -1.59
C SER A 11 -17.18 28.70 -1.59
N VAL A 12 -16.95 28.01 -0.47
CA VAL A 12 -16.16 26.75 -0.48
C VAL A 12 -16.90 25.56 0.15
N LEU A 13 -18.23 25.66 0.29
CA LEU A 13 -19.07 24.53 0.71
C LEU A 13 -19.88 23.98 -0.48
N ALA A 14 -19.22 23.22 -1.34
CA ALA A 14 -19.82 22.23 -2.25
C ALA A 14 -18.69 21.31 -2.77
N LEU A 15 -18.52 20.12 -2.16
CA LEU A 15 -18.96 18.84 -2.75
C LEU A 15 -18.10 18.47 -3.98
N THR A 16 -17.14 17.55 -3.88
CA THR A 16 -17.43 16.11 -4.00
C THR A 16 -16.40 15.20 -3.32
N VAL A 17 -16.93 14.32 -2.49
CA VAL A 17 -16.32 13.13 -1.90
C VAL A 17 -16.00 12.12 -3.00
N LEU A 18 -14.72 11.81 -3.23
CA LEU A 18 -14.30 10.68 -4.07
C LEU A 18 -14.18 9.44 -3.18
N SER A 19 -15.30 8.76 -2.98
CA SER A 19 -15.37 7.50 -2.22
C SER A 19 -14.64 6.38 -2.99
N CYS A 20 -13.61 5.79 -2.37
CA CYS A 20 -13.06 4.49 -2.76
C CYS A 20 -14.17 3.43 -2.72
N ARG A 21 -14.61 2.97 -3.89
CA ARG A 21 -15.49 1.80 -4.03
C ARG A 21 -14.60 0.57 -4.22
N PHE A 22 -14.25 -0.09 -3.12
CA PHE A 22 -13.73 -1.45 -3.14
C PHE A 22 -14.92 -2.41 -3.36
N THR A 23 -15.19 -2.76 -4.62
CA THR A 23 -16.20 -3.77 -4.95
C THR A 23 -15.54 -5.15 -4.99
N ALA A 24 -15.88 -5.99 -4.02
CA ALA A 24 -15.55 -7.40 -4.01
C ALA A 24 -16.49 -8.15 -4.98
N SER A 25 -15.92 -8.79 -6.02
CA SER A 25 -16.65 -9.66 -6.93
C SER A 25 -16.78 -11.05 -6.30
N ALA A 26 -17.99 -11.43 -5.91
CA ALA A 26 -18.37 -12.82 -5.63
C ALA A 26 -19.13 -13.38 -6.84
N SER A 27 -18.52 -14.35 -7.53
CA SER A 27 -19.11 -15.05 -8.68
C SER A 27 -19.85 -16.31 -8.25
N THR A 28 -21.13 -16.43 -8.65
CA THR A 28 -21.90 -17.70 -8.70
C THR A 28 -22.92 -17.60 -9.85
N PRO A 29 -23.23 -18.67 -10.62
CA PRO A 29 -23.59 -18.58 -12.05
C PRO A 29 -25.09 -18.59 -12.41
N ALA A 30 -25.32 -18.26 -13.69
CA ALA A 30 -26.48 -18.33 -14.63
C ALA A 30 -27.51 -19.48 -14.41
N PRO A 31 -28.74 -19.48 -14.99
CA PRO A 31 -29.05 -19.09 -16.39
C PRO A 31 -30.44 -18.45 -16.66
N ASP A 32 -30.63 -17.80 -17.83
CA ASP A 32 -31.51 -18.31 -18.90
C ASP A 32 -31.69 -17.36 -20.12
N SER A 33 -31.67 -17.99 -21.31
CA SER A 33 -32.49 -17.78 -22.51
C SER A 33 -32.52 -16.45 -23.32
N ALA A 34 -31.99 -16.59 -24.55
CA ALA A 34 -32.61 -16.31 -25.87
C ALA A 34 -32.69 -14.87 -26.46
N ASP A 35 -31.97 -14.74 -27.59
CA ASP A 35 -32.31 -14.11 -28.88
C ASP A 35 -32.83 -12.66 -28.93
N ALA A 36 -32.04 -11.77 -29.55
CA ALA A 36 -32.33 -11.25 -30.90
C ALA A 36 -31.40 -10.10 -31.29
N ASP A 37 -30.91 -10.23 -32.51
CA ASP A 37 -30.22 -9.28 -33.37
C ASP A 37 -30.74 -7.83 -33.28
N SER A 38 -29.84 -6.88 -33.04
CA SER A 38 -30.04 -5.46 -33.28
C SER A 38 -28.69 -4.77 -33.47
N SER A 39 -28.45 -4.38 -34.72
CA SER A 39 -27.28 -3.67 -35.23
C SER A 39 -26.77 -2.57 -34.28
N ALA A 40 -25.53 -2.73 -33.82
CA ALA A 40 -24.83 -1.72 -33.02
C ALA A 40 -24.30 -0.60 -33.92
N PRO A 41 -24.51 0.69 -33.58
CA PRO A 41 -23.71 1.76 -34.15
C PRO A 41 -22.28 1.62 -33.61
N ALA A 42 -21.29 1.78 -34.49
CA ALA A 42 -19.88 1.77 -34.13
C ALA A 42 -19.63 2.76 -32.97
N PRO A 43 -18.94 2.37 -31.89
CA PRO A 43 -18.51 3.33 -30.90
C PRO A 43 -17.49 4.26 -31.57
N ASP A 44 -17.89 5.53 -31.60
CA ASP A 44 -17.05 6.68 -31.93
C ASP A 44 -15.73 6.57 -31.15
N SER A 45 -14.65 6.93 -31.82
CA SER A 45 -13.27 6.75 -31.37
C SER A 45 -13.11 7.20 -29.92
N ALA A 46 -12.99 6.21 -29.02
CA ALA A 46 -12.46 6.47 -27.70
C ALA A 46 -11.04 6.99 -27.89
N ASP A 47 -10.81 8.23 -27.48
CA ASP A 47 -9.49 8.75 -27.14
C ASP A 47 -8.87 7.77 -26.15
N ALA A 48 -8.11 6.81 -26.69
CA ALA A 48 -7.23 5.96 -25.93
C ALA A 48 -6.14 6.89 -25.42
N ASP A 49 -6.36 7.45 -24.23
CA ASP A 49 -5.33 8.00 -23.37
C ASP A 49 -4.33 6.87 -23.12
N SER A 50 -3.40 6.77 -24.07
CA SER A 50 -2.31 5.83 -24.09
C SER A 50 -1.32 6.35 -23.08
N SER A 51 -1.60 6.12 -21.80
CA SER A 51 -0.60 6.15 -20.76
C SER A 51 0.41 5.06 -21.13
N ALA A 52 1.37 5.43 -21.98
CA ALA A 52 2.46 4.56 -22.37
C ALA A 52 3.11 4.06 -21.08
N SER A 53 2.97 2.77 -20.79
CA SER A 53 3.70 2.13 -19.71
C SER A 53 5.19 2.35 -20.00
N ALA A 54 5.83 3.19 -19.20
CA ALA A 54 7.26 3.41 -19.33
C ALA A 54 7.97 2.06 -19.13
N SER A 55 8.60 1.54 -20.19
CA SER A 55 9.45 0.36 -20.10
C SER A 55 10.78 0.79 -19.51
N TYR A 56 11.09 0.32 -18.31
CA TYR A 56 12.36 0.56 -17.65
C TYR A 56 13.42 -0.43 -18.15
N ASP A 57 14.66 0.02 -18.31
CA ASP A 57 15.84 -0.84 -18.50
C ASP A 57 16.47 -1.13 -17.14
N TRP A 58 16.45 -2.40 -16.74
CA TRP A 58 16.96 -2.87 -15.44
C TRP A 58 18.36 -3.49 -15.51
N SER A 59 19.02 -3.48 -16.68
CA SER A 59 20.31 -4.15 -16.89
C SER A 59 21.41 -3.73 -15.89
N ALA A 60 21.43 -2.46 -15.50
CA ALA A 60 22.37 -1.97 -14.49
C ALA A 60 22.06 -2.50 -13.08
N LEU A 61 20.78 -2.67 -12.73
CA LEU A 61 20.35 -3.27 -11.47
C LEU A 61 20.66 -4.76 -11.45
N ASP A 62 20.36 -5.48 -12.53
CA ASP A 62 20.71 -6.90 -12.69
C ASP A 62 22.20 -7.12 -12.47
N ALA A 63 23.05 -6.38 -13.19
CA ALA A 63 24.51 -6.48 -13.06
C ALA A 63 24.99 -6.20 -11.63
N ALA A 64 24.37 -5.25 -10.94
CA ALA A 64 24.68 -4.96 -9.55
C ALA A 64 24.27 -6.11 -8.61
N LEU A 65 23.06 -6.66 -8.76
CA LEU A 65 22.56 -7.78 -7.97
C LEU A 65 23.40 -9.04 -8.19
N GLU A 66 23.72 -9.36 -9.45
CA GLU A 66 24.58 -10.47 -9.85
C GLU A 66 25.98 -10.33 -9.25
N SER A 67 26.52 -9.11 -9.10
CA SER A 67 27.85 -8.91 -8.50
C SER A 67 27.96 -9.40 -7.05
N PHE A 68 26.84 -9.49 -6.31
CA PHE A 68 26.80 -10.01 -4.95
C PHE A 68 26.76 -11.55 -4.89
N VAL A 69 26.38 -12.23 -5.98
CA VAL A 69 26.17 -13.69 -6.01
C VAL A 69 27.25 -14.36 -6.87
N PRO A 70 27.92 -15.43 -6.39
CA PRO A 70 27.88 -16.01 -5.05
C PRO A 70 28.86 -15.34 -4.06
N THR A 71 29.54 -14.26 -4.48
CA THR A 71 30.74 -13.75 -3.81
C THR A 71 30.49 -13.18 -2.41
N LYS A 72 29.30 -12.60 -2.18
CA LYS A 72 28.87 -12.01 -0.90
C LYS A 72 27.76 -12.81 -0.25
N VAL A 73 26.84 -13.35 -1.05
CA VAL A 73 25.72 -14.17 -0.61
C VAL A 73 25.51 -15.33 -1.58
N ASN A 74 25.03 -16.48 -1.08
CA ASN A 74 24.77 -17.65 -1.93
C ASN A 74 23.53 -17.50 -2.82
N GLY A 75 22.67 -16.55 -2.49
CA GLY A 75 21.50 -16.17 -3.27
C GLY A 75 20.78 -15.00 -2.63
N LEU A 76 19.94 -14.34 -3.40
CA LEU A 76 19.17 -13.17 -2.99
C LEU A 76 17.85 -13.11 -3.73
N THR A 77 16.88 -12.41 -3.15
CA THR A 77 15.62 -12.05 -3.79
C THR A 77 15.45 -10.54 -3.67
N PHE A 78 15.06 -9.88 -4.75
CA PHE A 78 14.87 -8.43 -4.80
C PHE A 78 13.54 -8.10 -5.47
N LEU A 79 12.80 -7.16 -4.91
CA LEU A 79 11.53 -6.68 -5.44
C LEU A 79 11.48 -5.16 -5.31
N LEU A 80 11.06 -4.50 -6.38
CA LEU A 80 10.78 -3.07 -6.42
C LEU A 80 9.32 -2.85 -6.78
N ALA A 81 8.58 -2.19 -5.89
CA ALA A 81 7.20 -1.81 -6.12
C ALA A 81 7.04 -0.29 -6.03
N LYS A 82 6.13 0.25 -6.84
CA LYS A 82 5.72 1.65 -6.84
C LYS A 82 4.23 1.73 -7.07
N ASP A 83 3.53 2.54 -6.26
CA ASP A 83 2.08 2.77 -6.39
C ASP A 83 1.26 1.47 -6.40
N GLY A 84 1.67 0.49 -5.57
CA GLY A 84 1.02 -0.82 -5.46
C GLY A 84 1.31 -1.79 -6.60
N GLN A 85 2.13 -1.41 -7.59
CA GLN A 85 2.53 -2.26 -8.70
C GLN A 85 3.97 -2.71 -8.55
N ILE A 86 4.23 -4.00 -8.77
CA ILE A 86 5.59 -4.54 -8.87
C ILE A 86 6.16 -4.10 -10.23
N LEU A 87 7.26 -3.35 -10.20
CA LEU A 87 7.94 -2.86 -11.40
C LEU A 87 9.09 -3.77 -11.82
N TYR A 88 9.67 -4.49 -10.86
CA TYR A 88 10.79 -5.38 -11.06
C TYR A 88 10.86 -6.40 -9.91
N GLU A 89 11.14 -7.64 -10.24
CA GLU A 89 11.43 -8.71 -9.29
C GLU A 89 12.46 -9.67 -9.87
N ASN A 90 13.36 -10.17 -9.04
CA ASN A 90 14.38 -11.14 -9.45
C ASN A 90 14.85 -11.97 -8.24
N ALA A 91 15.16 -13.23 -8.47
CA ALA A 91 15.80 -14.12 -7.52
C ALA A 91 17.05 -14.73 -8.16
N LEU A 92 18.17 -14.70 -7.43
CA LEU A 92 19.48 -15.14 -7.91
C LEU A 92 20.07 -16.20 -6.98
N GLY A 93 20.98 -17.01 -7.53
CA GLY A 93 21.72 -18.02 -6.79
C GLY A 93 20.81 -19.17 -6.34
N ASN A 94 20.87 -19.50 -5.05
CA ASN A 94 20.10 -20.61 -4.48
C ASN A 94 18.72 -20.22 -3.93
N GLN A 95 18.21 -19.01 -4.23
CA GLN A 95 16.90 -18.54 -3.79
C GLN A 95 15.90 -18.52 -4.94
N THR A 96 14.61 -18.59 -4.59
CA THR A 96 13.48 -18.34 -5.49
C THR A 96 12.65 -17.17 -4.97
N MET A 97 11.66 -16.72 -5.74
CA MET A 97 10.72 -15.70 -5.26
C MET A 97 9.90 -16.17 -4.05
N ASP A 98 9.75 -17.49 -3.86
CA ASP A 98 9.00 -18.12 -2.76
C ASP A 98 9.88 -18.56 -1.58
N SER A 99 11.17 -18.22 -1.59
CA SER A 99 12.09 -18.57 -0.52
C SER A 99 11.71 -17.92 0.81
N PHE A 100 11.58 -18.74 1.86
CA PHE A 100 11.35 -18.25 3.23
C PHE A 100 12.69 -18.10 3.97
N LEU A 101 13.01 -16.87 4.36
CA LEU A 101 14.26 -16.53 5.05
C LEU A 101 13.99 -15.76 6.35
N PRO A 102 14.80 -15.98 7.41
CA PRO A 102 14.74 -15.14 8.60
C PRO A 102 15.23 -13.72 8.26
N ILE A 103 14.35 -12.73 8.40
CA ILE A 103 14.63 -11.32 8.05
C ILE A 103 15.09 -10.47 9.24
N ALA A 104 15.27 -11.08 10.41
CA ALA A 104 15.79 -10.47 11.64
C ALA A 104 15.13 -9.11 11.96
N SER A 105 15.93 -8.04 12.06
CA SER A 105 15.44 -6.72 12.45
C SER A 105 14.45 -6.11 11.46
N CYS A 106 14.36 -6.60 10.21
CA CYS A 106 13.34 -6.17 9.26
C CYS A 106 11.92 -6.46 9.79
N SER A 107 11.76 -7.46 10.67
CA SER A 107 10.49 -7.76 11.34
C SER A 107 9.96 -6.62 12.22
N LYS A 108 10.79 -5.64 12.60
CA LYS A 108 10.32 -4.47 13.36
C LYS A 108 9.29 -3.65 12.60
N MET A 109 9.42 -3.54 11.27
CA MET A 109 8.47 -2.76 10.46
C MET A 109 7.05 -3.34 10.51
N PRO A 110 6.79 -4.62 10.23
CA PRO A 110 5.45 -5.18 10.39
C PRO A 110 4.98 -5.21 11.85
N SER A 111 5.88 -5.38 12.84
CA SER A 111 5.48 -5.24 14.25
C SER A 111 5.02 -3.83 14.60
N ALA A 112 5.73 -2.79 14.13
CA ALA A 112 5.33 -1.40 14.31
C ALA A 112 4.01 -1.10 13.60
N ALA A 113 3.81 -1.61 12.38
CA ALA A 113 2.54 -1.47 11.67
C ALA A 113 1.37 -2.03 12.48
N ALA A 114 1.52 -3.23 13.08
CA ALA A 114 0.49 -3.82 13.93
C ALA A 114 0.17 -2.96 15.17
N ILE A 115 1.20 -2.42 15.83
CA ILE A 115 1.04 -1.52 16.98
C ILE A 115 0.32 -0.22 16.56
N LEU A 116 0.70 0.36 15.43
CA LEU A 116 0.10 1.59 14.91
C LEU A 116 -1.35 1.39 14.45
N THR A 117 -1.72 0.21 13.96
CA THR A 117 -3.13 -0.13 13.70
C THR A 117 -3.96 -0.09 14.98
N LEU A 118 -3.45 -0.63 16.09
CA LEU A 118 -4.15 -0.55 17.38
C LEU A 118 -4.31 0.89 17.85
N ALA A 119 -3.30 1.73 17.62
CA ALA A 119 -3.38 3.15 17.95
C ALA A 119 -4.35 3.92 17.06
N GLN A 120 -4.39 3.61 15.76
CA GLN A 120 -5.36 4.18 14.83
C GLN A 120 -6.81 3.82 15.21
N ASP A 121 -7.02 2.63 15.77
CA ASP A 121 -8.34 2.15 16.20
C ASP A 121 -8.72 2.60 17.63
N ASP A 122 -7.95 3.52 18.24
CA ASP A 122 -8.10 3.99 19.63
C ASP A 122 -8.06 2.86 20.69
N LEU A 123 -7.44 1.72 20.35
CA LEU A 123 -7.27 0.56 21.25
C LEU A 123 -5.96 0.60 22.06
N LEU A 124 -5.02 1.45 21.64
CA LEU A 124 -3.73 1.69 22.28
C LEU A 124 -3.40 3.18 22.18
N ASP A 125 -3.07 3.82 23.29
CA ASP A 125 -2.52 5.17 23.29
C ASP A 125 -0.99 5.06 23.39
N LEU A 126 -0.28 5.65 22.42
CA LEU A 126 1.17 5.60 22.36
C LEU A 126 1.84 6.54 23.37
N ASP A 127 1.10 7.55 23.85
CA ASP A 127 1.58 8.52 24.83
C ASP A 127 1.32 8.07 26.28
N GLU A 128 0.44 7.09 26.47
CA GLU A 128 0.15 6.53 27.78
C GLU A 128 1.33 5.66 28.28
N PRO A 129 1.73 5.78 29.56
CA PRO A 129 2.81 4.98 30.10
C PRO A 129 2.58 3.46 29.92
N ILE A 130 3.64 2.73 29.60
CA ILE A 130 3.55 1.27 29.38
C ILE A 130 2.93 0.50 30.56
N GLY A 131 3.04 1.05 31.78
CA GLY A 131 2.44 0.47 32.99
C GLY A 131 0.90 0.39 32.96
N THR A 132 0.25 1.19 32.12
CA THR A 132 -1.19 1.15 31.90
C THR A 132 -1.60 -0.13 31.17
N TYR A 133 -0.75 -0.62 30.26
CA TYR A 133 -1.01 -1.84 29.47
C TYR A 133 -0.33 -3.09 30.04
N LEU A 134 0.86 -2.95 30.63
CA LEU A 134 1.69 -4.05 31.15
C LEU A 134 1.92 -3.92 32.65
N GLN A 135 0.90 -4.24 33.43
CA GLN A 135 0.95 -4.22 34.90
C GLN A 135 2.08 -5.12 35.42
N GLY A 136 2.93 -4.59 36.31
CA GLY A 136 4.06 -5.33 36.91
C GLY A 136 5.35 -5.36 36.08
N HIS A 137 5.37 -4.76 34.88
CA HIS A 137 6.53 -4.74 33.98
C HIS A 137 7.02 -3.33 33.60
N ALA A 138 6.39 -2.29 34.15
CA ALA A 138 6.91 -0.93 34.06
C ALA A 138 8.06 -0.74 35.05
N TRP A 139 9.22 -0.35 34.53
CA TRP A 139 10.31 0.19 35.35
C TRP A 139 9.76 1.33 36.20
N MET A 140 9.71 1.14 37.52
CA MET A 140 9.28 2.18 38.44
C MET A 140 10.23 3.37 38.30
N ALA A 141 9.73 4.49 37.77
CA ALA A 141 10.38 5.76 38.01
C ALA A 141 10.50 5.94 39.53
N ALA A 142 11.70 6.25 40.01
CA ALA A 142 11.94 6.43 41.44
C ALA A 142 10.94 7.46 42.01
N PRO A 143 10.39 7.24 43.22
CA PRO A 143 9.47 8.20 43.83
C PRO A 143 10.17 9.56 43.99
N PRO A 144 9.45 10.68 43.85
CA PRO A 144 10.04 12.01 44.02
C PRO A 144 10.62 12.16 45.43
N ALA A 145 11.80 12.79 45.51
CA ALA A 145 12.54 13.05 46.74
C ALA A 145 11.86 14.06 47.66
#